data_AF-A0A502FRZ2-F1
#
_entry.id   AF-A0A502FRZ2-F1
#
_cell.length_a   1.000
_cell.length_b   1.000
_cell.length_c   1.000
_cell.angle_alpha   90.00
_cell.angle_beta   90.00
_cell.angle_gamma   90.00
#
_symmetry.space_group_name_H-M   'P 1'
#
loop_
_entity.id
_entity.type
_entity.pdbx_description
1 polymer ?
#
loop_
_entity_poly.entity_id
_entity_poly.type
_entity_poly.pdbx_seq_one_letter_code
_entity_poly.pdbx_strand_id
1 'polypeptide(L)'
;MRADLLSRAVGGIVLTTMVLGVSFVGRPALAAGFDYCTVGQKTSLFVVDRTTRFDRTDQDILVAAADSFFRNQDPGERVIVAAVSGAYTDIRLVLNECRPGCPETNILSQLLSTCRPVIARGDYLSFERRFIASLLSLLKQDEEASASDLFRSVAEATRLIASNGYKPLRQMVLYSDLLEASSVLPQGQIRRMAPTDVLRRLERDGIDASLRGATVKVVGFGRDDGPTRPALAQDVRRRVEETWRQWLTKSGGQEVQVGLR
;
A
#
# COMPACT_ATOMS: atom_id res chain seq x y z
N MET A 1 65.26 11.06 57.56
CA MET A 1 66.58 10.45 57.86
C MET A 1 66.71 9.20 57.01
N ARG A 2 67.79 9.14 56.19
CA ARG A 2 68.56 7.96 55.70
C ARG A 2 67.78 6.72 55.19
N ALA A 3 68.15 6.05 54.11
CA ALA A 3 69.22 6.23 53.14
C ALA A 3 68.96 5.29 51.94
N ASP A 4 69.45 5.73 50.79
CA ASP A 4 70.05 5.01 49.65
C ASP A 4 70.15 3.48 49.64
N LEU A 5 69.98 2.91 48.43
CA LEU A 5 70.94 2.08 47.67
C LEU A 5 70.17 1.25 46.61
N LEU A 6 70.23 1.67 45.33
CA LEU A 6 71.11 1.11 44.28
C LEU A 6 70.81 -0.35 43.91
N SER A 7 70.42 -0.60 42.65
CA SER A 7 71.33 -1.22 41.67
C SER A 7 70.63 -1.55 40.35
N ARG A 8 71.43 -1.48 39.29
CA ARG A 8 71.12 -1.62 37.85
C ARG A 8 70.93 -3.08 37.42
N ALA A 9 70.16 -3.29 36.35
CA ALA A 9 70.46 -4.16 35.18
C ALA A 9 69.24 -4.10 34.23
N VAL A 10 69.28 -3.38 33.11
CA VAL A 10 69.79 -3.77 31.78
C VAL A 10 69.55 -5.25 31.46
N GLY A 11 68.61 -5.50 30.56
CA GLY A 11 68.35 -6.81 29.96
C GLY A 11 67.18 -6.72 28.99
N GLY A 12 67.45 -6.22 27.78
CA GLY A 12 66.45 -6.19 26.72
C GLY A 12 66.14 -7.58 26.19
N ILE A 13 64.87 -7.88 25.95
CA ILE A 13 64.42 -9.05 25.18
C ILE A 13 63.27 -8.62 24.26
N VAL A 14 63.59 -8.62 22.97
CA VAL A 14 62.82 -9.12 21.82
C VAL A 14 61.32 -8.81 21.75
N LEU A 15 61.05 -7.82 20.90
CA LEU A 15 59.82 -7.61 20.13
C LEU A 15 59.35 -8.94 19.49
N THR A 16 58.27 -9.53 20.01
CA THR A 16 57.54 -10.60 19.31
C THR A 16 56.16 -10.07 18.98
N THR A 17 56.05 -9.42 17.82
CA THR A 17 54.78 -8.90 17.29
C THR A 17 53.91 -10.10 16.89
N MET A 18 53.00 -10.48 17.79
CA MET A 18 51.99 -11.50 17.52
C MET A 18 51.01 -10.91 16.50
N VAL A 19 51.16 -11.28 15.23
CA VAL A 19 50.17 -11.01 14.18
C VAL A 19 48.95 -11.87 14.49
N LEU A 20 48.00 -11.30 15.24
CA LEU A 20 46.64 -11.79 15.32
C LEU A 20 46.02 -11.63 13.93
N GLY A 21 46.07 -12.73 13.17
CA GLY A 21 45.23 -12.90 11.99
C GLY A 21 43.78 -12.80 12.41
N VAL A 22 43.20 -11.61 12.25
CA VAL A 22 41.76 -11.42 12.26
C VAL A 22 41.24 -12.14 11.04
N SER A 23 40.89 -13.41 11.21
CA SER A 23 40.01 -14.13 10.30
C SER A 23 38.73 -13.32 10.21
N PHE A 24 38.63 -12.47 9.19
CA PHE A 24 37.35 -12.01 8.68
C PHE A 24 36.59 -13.26 8.30
N VAL A 25 35.79 -13.78 9.23
CA VAL A 25 34.72 -14.71 8.93
C VAL A 25 33.78 -13.92 8.04
N GLY A 26 34.01 -14.03 6.73
CA GLY A 26 33.07 -13.57 5.73
C GLY A 26 31.75 -14.21 6.08
N ARG A 27 30.81 -13.38 6.55
CA ARG A 27 29.40 -13.78 6.63
C ARG A 27 29.08 -14.35 5.26
N PRO A 28 28.53 -15.58 5.15
CA PRO A 28 28.11 -16.07 3.86
C PRO A 28 27.17 -15.01 3.30
N ALA A 29 27.51 -14.48 2.12
CA ALA A 29 26.58 -13.69 1.34
C ALA A 29 25.39 -14.62 1.12
N LEU A 30 24.35 -14.47 1.94
CA LEU A 30 23.04 -15.06 1.69
C LEU A 30 22.74 -14.69 0.25
N ALA A 31 22.70 -15.69 -0.63
CA ALA A 31 22.41 -15.50 -2.04
C ALA A 31 21.22 -14.54 -2.13
N ALA A 32 21.43 -13.39 -2.78
CA ALA A 32 20.39 -12.38 -2.91
C ALA A 32 19.13 -13.09 -3.43
N GLY A 33 18.04 -13.00 -2.66
CA GLY A 33 16.76 -13.64 -3.02
C GLY A 33 16.32 -13.22 -4.42
N PHE A 34 15.49 -14.04 -5.06
CA PHE A 34 14.97 -13.71 -6.38
C PHE A 34 14.14 -12.42 -6.32
N ASP A 35 14.46 -11.44 -7.15
CA ASP A 35 13.71 -10.18 -7.22
C ASP A 35 12.45 -10.35 -8.08
N TYR A 36 11.34 -10.67 -7.41
CA TYR A 36 10.03 -10.84 -8.04
C TYR A 36 9.54 -9.59 -8.79
N CYS A 37 10.02 -8.38 -8.45
CA CYS A 37 9.60 -7.17 -9.13
C CYS A 37 10.12 -7.05 -10.56
N THR A 38 11.16 -7.80 -10.92
CA THR A 38 11.73 -7.81 -12.27
C THR A 38 10.86 -8.55 -13.28
N VAL A 39 10.05 -9.51 -12.82
CA VAL A 39 9.21 -10.35 -13.69
C VAL A 39 7.77 -9.84 -13.81
N GLY A 40 7.29 -9.10 -12.82
CA GLY A 40 5.97 -8.48 -12.85
C GLY A 40 5.82 -7.42 -13.93
N GLN A 41 4.65 -7.39 -14.57
CA GLN A 41 4.31 -6.40 -15.61
C GLN A 41 3.18 -5.46 -15.21
N LYS A 42 2.68 -5.56 -13.97
CA LYS A 42 1.51 -4.84 -13.50
C LYS A 42 1.67 -4.41 -12.05
N THR A 43 0.86 -3.43 -11.66
CA THR A 43 0.73 -2.96 -10.28
C THR A 43 -0.73 -3.05 -9.85
N SER A 44 -0.97 -3.46 -8.60
CA SER A 44 -2.27 -3.45 -7.94
C SER A 44 -2.23 -2.56 -6.72
N LEU A 45 -3.24 -1.71 -6.56
CA LEU A 45 -3.34 -0.74 -5.48
C LEU A 45 -4.56 -1.03 -4.60
N PHE A 46 -4.34 -1.18 -3.30
CA PHE A 46 -5.40 -1.16 -2.30
C PHE A 46 -5.30 0.16 -1.52
N VAL A 47 -6.32 1.00 -1.59
CA VAL A 47 -6.43 2.23 -0.81
C VAL A 47 -7.43 2.02 0.32
N VAL A 48 -7.00 2.32 1.55
CA VAL A 48 -7.86 2.30 2.75
C VAL A 48 -8.01 3.73 3.22
N ASP A 49 -9.23 4.24 3.14
CA ASP A 49 -9.62 5.49 3.77
C ASP A 49 -9.79 5.26 5.27
N ARG A 50 -8.94 5.90 6.08
CA ARG A 50 -8.95 5.80 7.54
C ARG A 50 -9.87 6.81 8.22
N THR A 51 -10.47 7.72 7.46
CA THR A 51 -11.45 8.71 7.95
C THR A 51 -12.86 8.11 8.02
N THR A 52 -13.11 7.05 7.26
CA THR A 52 -14.34 6.26 7.36
C THR A 52 -14.40 5.65 8.78
N ARG A 53 -15.50 5.85 9.51
CA ARG A 53 -15.73 5.11 10.77
C ARG A 53 -16.03 3.65 10.44
N PHE A 54 -15.62 2.68 11.25
CA PHE A 54 -15.90 1.27 11.01
C PHE A 54 -16.57 0.61 12.20
N ASP A 55 -17.58 -0.22 11.96
CA ASP A 55 -18.00 -1.25 12.90
C ASP A 55 -17.60 -2.66 12.41
N ARG A 56 -18.04 -3.68 13.13
CA ARG A 56 -17.73 -5.07 12.79
C ARG A 56 -18.15 -5.46 11.38
N THR A 57 -19.30 -5.00 10.91
CA THR A 57 -19.77 -5.28 9.55
C THR A 57 -18.81 -4.68 8.52
N ASP A 58 -18.32 -3.47 8.79
CA ASP A 58 -17.41 -2.80 7.87
C ASP A 58 -16.02 -3.46 7.87
N GLN A 59 -15.57 -3.94 9.03
CA GLN A 59 -14.34 -4.74 9.14
C GLN A 59 -14.44 -6.04 8.35
N ASP A 60 -15.57 -6.75 8.42
CA ASP A 60 -15.80 -7.98 7.64
C ASP A 60 -15.76 -7.69 6.13
N ILE A 61 -16.34 -6.56 5.68
CA ILE A 61 -16.28 -6.10 4.29
C ILE A 61 -14.83 -5.82 3.87
N LEU A 62 -14.04 -5.12 4.71
CA LEU A 62 -12.64 -4.84 4.41
C LEU A 62 -11.84 -6.13 4.29
N VAL A 63 -12.01 -7.07 5.22
CA VAL A 63 -11.30 -8.36 5.23
C VAL A 63 -11.65 -9.17 3.98
N ALA A 64 -12.93 -9.24 3.60
CA ALA A 64 -13.35 -9.93 2.39
C ALA A 64 -12.78 -9.29 1.11
N ALA A 65 -12.76 -7.95 1.05
CA ALA A 65 -12.17 -7.23 -0.07
C ALA A 65 -10.64 -7.43 -0.14
N ALA A 66 -9.96 -7.43 1.01
CA ALA A 66 -8.54 -7.71 1.13
C ALA A 66 -8.17 -9.12 0.69
N ASP A 67 -8.91 -10.14 1.13
CA ASP A 67 -8.68 -11.53 0.71
C ASP A 67 -8.89 -11.68 -0.80
N SER A 68 -9.98 -11.14 -1.34
CA SER A 68 -10.26 -11.14 -2.78
C SER A 68 -9.15 -10.44 -3.58
N PHE A 69 -8.73 -9.26 -3.13
CA PHE A 69 -7.64 -8.51 -3.74
C PHE A 69 -6.33 -9.29 -3.71
N PHE A 70 -5.96 -9.86 -2.57
CA PHE A 70 -4.70 -10.59 -2.38
C PHE A 70 -4.61 -11.85 -3.26
N ARG A 71 -5.70 -12.62 -3.35
CA ARG A 71 -5.75 -13.84 -4.15
C ARG A 71 -5.64 -13.55 -5.64
N ASN A 72 -6.25 -12.46 -6.09
CA ASN A 72 -6.28 -12.06 -7.50
C ASN A 72 -5.04 -11.24 -7.89
N GLN A 73 -3.84 -11.79 -7.72
CA GLN A 73 -2.57 -11.14 -8.10
C GLN A 73 -1.72 -12.11 -8.94
N ASP A 74 -1.06 -11.61 -9.98
CA ASP A 74 -0.14 -12.43 -10.76
C ASP A 74 1.20 -12.58 -10.01
N PRO A 75 1.96 -13.68 -10.20
CA PRO A 75 3.36 -13.74 -9.75
C PRO A 75 4.18 -12.54 -10.23
N GLY A 76 4.93 -11.91 -9.32
CA GLY A 76 5.72 -10.72 -9.58
C GLY A 76 4.94 -9.40 -9.62
N GLU A 77 3.61 -9.43 -9.60
CA GLU A 77 2.79 -8.22 -9.58
C GLU A 77 3.13 -7.35 -8.35
N ARG A 78 3.36 -6.06 -8.57
CA ARG A 78 3.60 -5.12 -7.46
C ARG A 78 2.30 -4.85 -6.74
N VAL A 79 2.25 -5.17 -5.46
CA VAL A 79 1.11 -4.97 -4.57
C VAL A 79 1.41 -3.80 -3.65
N ILE A 80 0.57 -2.78 -3.72
CA ILE A 80 0.68 -1.58 -2.89
C ILE A 80 -0.57 -1.49 -2.03
N VAL A 81 -0.38 -1.29 -0.74
CA VAL A 81 -1.45 -0.94 0.20
C VAL A 81 -1.14 0.45 0.74
N ALA A 82 -2.03 1.39 0.47
CA ALA A 82 -1.95 2.77 0.89
C ALA A 82 -3.07 3.06 1.89
N ALA A 83 -2.72 3.77 2.96
CA ALA A 83 -3.68 4.38 3.86
C ALA A 83 -3.75 5.88 3.56
N VAL A 84 -4.97 6.40 3.48
CA VAL A 84 -5.24 7.83 3.33
C VAL A 84 -5.98 8.32 4.57
N SER A 85 -5.62 9.51 5.03
CA SER A 85 -6.19 10.16 6.21
C SER A 85 -6.86 11.48 5.80
N GLY A 86 -7.08 12.40 6.75
CA GLY A 86 -7.89 13.60 6.50
C GLY A 86 -7.34 14.60 5.48
N ALA A 87 -6.02 14.61 5.27
CA ALA A 87 -5.37 15.42 4.25
C ALA A 87 -4.77 14.56 3.13
N TYR A 88 -4.85 15.04 1.89
CA TYR A 88 -4.33 14.32 0.72
C TYR A 88 -2.81 14.16 0.69
N THR A 89 -2.09 14.94 1.51
CA THR A 89 -0.64 14.80 1.71
C THR A 89 -0.28 13.65 2.63
N ASP A 90 -1.25 13.15 3.40
CA ASP A 90 -1.03 12.16 4.45
C ASP A 90 -1.33 10.75 3.91
N ILE A 91 -0.60 10.38 2.85
CA ILE A 91 -0.67 9.04 2.26
C ILE A 91 0.47 8.20 2.80
N ARG A 92 0.12 7.12 3.49
CA ARG A 92 1.08 6.16 4.02
C ARG A 92 1.03 4.86 3.25
N LEU A 93 2.13 4.51 2.59
CA LEU A 93 2.31 3.16 2.04
C LEU A 93 2.62 2.20 3.18
N VAL A 94 1.70 1.30 3.48
CA VAL A 94 1.90 0.26 4.52
C VAL A 94 2.42 -1.06 3.95
N LEU A 95 2.23 -1.27 2.64
CA LEU A 95 2.85 -2.34 1.90
C LEU A 95 3.23 -1.83 0.50
N ASN A 96 4.41 -2.20 0.02
CA ASN A 96 4.85 -1.94 -1.34
C ASN A 96 5.88 -3.01 -1.74
N GLU A 97 5.36 -4.18 -2.10
CA GLU A 97 6.17 -5.38 -2.38
C GLU A 97 5.63 -6.07 -3.63
N CYS A 98 6.43 -6.94 -4.25
CA CYS A 98 5.98 -7.75 -5.38
C CYS A 98 5.59 -9.14 -4.90
N ARG A 99 4.44 -9.65 -5.38
CA ARG A 99 3.92 -10.96 -5.00
C ARG A 99 4.94 -12.05 -5.35
N PRO A 100 5.44 -12.82 -4.37
CA PRO A 100 6.34 -13.92 -4.66
C PRO A 100 5.65 -15.00 -5.51
N GLY A 101 6.42 -15.52 -6.47
CA GLY A 101 5.98 -16.59 -7.35
C GLY A 101 6.91 -16.71 -8.55
N CYS A 102 7.05 -17.92 -9.07
CA CYS A 102 7.75 -18.11 -10.33
C CYS A 102 6.73 -18.00 -11.47
N PRO A 103 6.94 -17.14 -12.47
CA PRO A 103 6.07 -17.09 -13.63
C PRO A 103 6.04 -18.45 -14.32
N GLU A 104 4.89 -18.80 -14.90
CA GLU A 104 4.79 -19.99 -15.73
C GLU A 104 5.61 -19.75 -16.99
N THR A 105 6.78 -20.37 -17.06
CA THR A 105 7.65 -20.32 -18.23
C THR A 105 7.79 -21.72 -18.82
N ASN A 106 8.04 -21.80 -20.13
CA ASN A 106 8.35 -23.06 -20.80
C ASN A 106 9.44 -23.85 -20.06
N ILE A 107 9.40 -25.19 -20.17
CA ILE A 107 10.30 -26.11 -19.43
C ILE A 107 11.79 -25.73 -19.58
N LEU A 108 12.19 -25.27 -20.76
CA LEU A 108 13.54 -24.79 -21.07
C LEU A 108 13.95 -23.54 -20.29
N SER A 109 13.03 -22.58 -20.11
CA SER A 109 13.29 -21.37 -19.31
C SER A 109 13.20 -21.65 -17.81
N GLN A 110 12.43 -22.64 -17.37
CA GLN A 110 12.44 -23.09 -15.97
C GLN A 110 13.81 -23.66 -15.55
N LEU A 111 14.44 -24.46 -16.43
CA LEU A 111 15.77 -25.03 -16.19
C LEU A 111 16.88 -23.98 -16.11
N LEU A 112 16.71 -22.86 -16.82
CA LEU A 112 17.65 -21.73 -16.81
C LEU A 112 17.26 -20.63 -15.82
N SER A 113 16.06 -20.71 -15.22
CA SER A 113 15.57 -19.68 -14.31
C SER A 113 16.22 -19.81 -12.93
N THR A 114 16.54 -18.67 -12.34
CA THR A 114 16.98 -18.58 -10.94
C THR A 114 15.81 -18.68 -9.96
N CYS A 115 14.57 -18.67 -10.43
CA CYS A 115 13.38 -18.78 -9.59
C CYS A 115 13.10 -20.23 -9.23
N ARG A 116 13.29 -20.59 -7.96
CA ARG A 116 13.00 -21.93 -7.45
C ARG A 116 11.59 -21.99 -6.84
N PRO A 117 10.68 -22.85 -7.32
CA PRO A 117 9.29 -22.91 -6.82
C PRO A 117 9.17 -23.13 -5.31
N VAL A 118 10.05 -23.96 -4.74
CA VAL A 118 10.06 -24.25 -3.29
C VAL A 118 10.40 -22.99 -2.48
N ILE A 119 11.37 -22.19 -2.94
CA ILE A 119 11.74 -20.92 -2.28
C ILE A 119 10.59 -19.92 -2.45
N ALA A 120 10.05 -19.78 -3.66
CA ALA A 120 8.95 -18.86 -3.94
C ALA A 120 7.69 -19.15 -3.09
N ARG A 121 7.42 -20.43 -2.78
CA ARG A 121 6.34 -20.80 -1.86
C ARG A 121 6.60 -20.32 -0.43
N GLY A 122 7.83 -20.44 0.07
CA GLY A 122 8.21 -19.93 1.39
C GLY A 122 8.13 -18.41 1.48
N ASP A 123 8.60 -17.73 0.43
CA ASP A 123 8.54 -16.28 0.31
C ASP A 123 7.09 -15.78 0.23
N TYR A 124 6.22 -16.51 -0.50
CA TYR A 124 4.80 -16.22 -0.58
C TYR A 124 4.11 -16.24 0.78
N LEU A 125 4.37 -17.26 1.60
CA LEU A 125 3.80 -17.33 2.96
C LEU A 125 4.28 -16.17 3.85
N SER A 126 5.52 -15.74 3.67
CA SER A 126 6.08 -14.59 4.40
C SER A 126 5.45 -13.28 3.94
N PHE A 127 5.24 -13.13 2.63
CA PHE A 127 4.53 -12.01 2.03
C PHE A 127 3.07 -11.94 2.49
N GLU A 128 2.35 -13.07 2.52
CA GLU A 128 0.98 -13.16 3.03
C GLU A 128 0.87 -12.66 4.47
N ARG A 129 1.78 -13.11 5.36
CA ARG A 129 1.82 -12.63 6.75
C ARG A 129 2.06 -11.13 6.85
N ARG A 130 2.95 -10.57 6.02
CA ARG A 130 3.21 -9.11 6.00
C ARG A 130 2.03 -8.33 5.46
N PHE A 131 1.36 -8.82 4.42
CA PHE A 131 0.14 -8.23 3.89
C PHE A 131 -0.96 -8.17 4.96
N ILE A 132 -1.23 -9.31 5.63
CA ILE A 132 -2.22 -9.37 6.72
C ILE A 132 -1.82 -8.45 7.88
N ALA A 133 -0.56 -8.48 8.31
CA ALA A 133 -0.08 -7.61 9.39
C ALA A 133 -0.23 -6.12 9.04
N SER A 134 0.02 -5.74 7.78
CA SER A 134 -0.16 -4.38 7.29
C SER A 134 -1.62 -3.96 7.38
N LEU A 135 -2.55 -4.79 6.92
CA LEU A 135 -3.99 -4.52 7.03
C LEU A 135 -4.48 -4.44 8.48
N LEU A 136 -4.05 -5.38 9.33
CA LEU A 136 -4.40 -5.36 10.75
C LEU A 136 -3.86 -4.10 11.45
N SER A 137 -2.75 -3.54 10.99
CA SER A 137 -2.24 -2.27 11.53
C SER A 137 -3.13 -1.09 11.19
N LEU A 138 -3.77 -1.11 10.01
CA LEU A 138 -4.73 -0.09 9.59
C LEU A 138 -6.02 -0.14 10.41
N LEU A 139 -6.50 -1.35 10.71
CA LEU A 139 -7.73 -1.59 11.47
C LEU A 139 -7.63 -1.22 12.96
N LYS A 140 -6.41 -1.12 13.51
CA LYS A 140 -6.20 -0.83 14.94
C LYS A 140 -6.17 0.66 15.26
N GLN A 141 -6.16 1.52 14.24
CA GLN A 141 -5.95 2.94 14.40
C GLN A 141 -7.15 3.67 13.79
N ASP A 142 -8.21 3.81 14.57
CA ASP A 142 -9.31 4.72 14.23
C ASP A 142 -8.74 6.14 14.18
N GLU A 143 -8.82 6.77 13.01
CA GLU A 143 -8.49 8.18 12.88
C GLU A 143 -9.79 8.93 12.64
N GLU A 144 -10.36 9.44 13.73
CA GLU A 144 -11.51 10.33 13.66
C GLU A 144 -11.06 11.68 13.10
N ALA A 145 -10.95 11.76 11.78
CA ALA A 145 -10.59 12.98 11.08
C ALA A 145 -11.85 13.83 10.88
N SER A 146 -11.79 15.10 11.26
CA SER A 146 -12.86 16.07 10.99
C SER A 146 -13.00 16.43 9.50
N ALA A 147 -12.09 15.93 8.66
CA ALA A 147 -12.02 16.17 7.23
C ALA A 147 -11.61 14.90 6.49
N SER A 148 -12.02 14.78 5.23
CA SER A 148 -11.74 13.66 4.35
C SER A 148 -11.56 14.18 2.92
N ASP A 149 -10.30 14.30 2.46
CA ASP A 149 -9.88 14.79 1.13
C ASP A 149 -9.60 13.61 0.19
N LEU A 150 -10.60 12.76 -0.04
CA LEU A 150 -10.47 11.48 -0.74
C LEU A 150 -10.19 11.66 -2.22
N PHE A 151 -10.84 12.59 -2.89
CA PHE A 151 -10.60 12.80 -4.32
C PHE A 151 -9.12 13.11 -4.59
N ARG A 152 -8.53 14.04 -3.82
CA ARG A 152 -7.10 14.34 -3.96
C ARG A 152 -6.23 13.20 -3.45
N SER A 153 -6.63 12.49 -2.40
CA SER A 153 -5.87 11.34 -1.88
C SER A 153 -5.78 10.21 -2.90
N VAL A 154 -6.88 9.88 -3.58
CA VAL A 154 -6.91 8.87 -4.66
C VAL A 154 -6.11 9.37 -5.88
N ALA A 155 -6.25 10.65 -6.23
CA ALA A 155 -5.46 11.24 -7.31
C ALA A 155 -3.95 11.15 -7.01
N GLU A 156 -3.52 11.45 -5.80
CA GLU A 156 -2.13 11.37 -5.38
C GLU A 156 -1.66 9.92 -5.28
N ALA A 157 -2.44 9.01 -4.69
CA ALA A 157 -2.08 7.59 -4.61
C ALA A 157 -1.84 6.96 -5.99
N THR A 158 -2.68 7.29 -6.98
CA THR A 158 -2.49 6.83 -8.36
C THR A 158 -1.31 7.53 -9.07
N ARG A 159 -1.06 8.81 -8.78
CA ARG A 159 0.10 9.56 -9.27
C ARG A 159 1.43 9.01 -8.73
N LEU A 160 1.45 8.56 -7.47
CA LEU A 160 2.62 7.90 -6.87
C LEU A 160 3.04 6.67 -7.68
N ILE A 161 2.10 5.92 -8.26
CA ILE A 161 2.42 4.78 -9.13
C ILE A 161 3.23 5.22 -10.35
N ALA A 162 2.74 6.26 -11.05
CA ALA A 162 3.39 6.75 -12.26
C ALA A 162 4.74 7.42 -11.96
N SER A 163 4.82 8.24 -10.92
CA SER A 163 6.04 8.98 -10.55
C SER A 163 7.18 8.08 -10.07
N ASN A 164 6.86 6.94 -9.44
CA ASN A 164 7.87 5.97 -9.03
C ASN A 164 8.31 5.01 -10.16
N GLY A 165 7.81 5.21 -11.39
CA GLY A 165 8.15 4.36 -12.53
C GLY A 165 7.65 2.92 -12.39
N TYR A 166 6.61 2.69 -11.58
CA TYR A 166 6.02 1.37 -11.45
C TYR A 166 5.31 0.95 -12.73
N LYS A 167 5.05 -0.36 -12.83
CA LYS A 167 4.30 -0.93 -13.94
C LYS A 167 2.87 -0.38 -13.96
N PRO A 168 2.18 -0.39 -15.12
CA PRO A 168 0.81 0.11 -15.23
C PRO A 168 -0.13 -0.48 -14.17
N LEU A 169 -1.04 0.36 -13.68
CA LEU A 169 -2.05 -0.04 -12.71
C LEU A 169 -3.06 -0.98 -13.40
N ARG A 170 -3.18 -2.21 -12.90
CA ARG A 170 -4.18 -3.19 -13.38
C ARG A 170 -5.50 -3.01 -12.65
N GLN A 171 -5.45 -2.89 -11.32
CA GLN A 171 -6.63 -2.73 -10.50
C GLN A 171 -6.38 -1.81 -9.31
N MET A 172 -7.45 -1.15 -8.89
CA MET A 172 -7.53 -0.40 -7.66
C MET A 172 -8.72 -0.89 -6.83
N VAL A 173 -8.48 -1.24 -5.58
CA VAL A 173 -9.54 -1.44 -4.59
C VAL A 173 -9.50 -0.26 -3.62
N LEU A 174 -10.60 0.46 -3.49
CA LEU A 174 -10.77 1.53 -2.51
C LEU A 174 -11.77 1.06 -1.44
N TYR A 175 -11.33 1.03 -0.20
CA TYR A 175 -12.23 0.88 0.95
C TYR A 175 -12.48 2.24 1.56
N SER A 176 -13.73 2.71 1.45
CA SER A 176 -14.17 4.02 1.93
C SER A 176 -15.70 4.10 1.92
N ASP A 177 -16.26 4.92 2.81
CA ASP A 177 -17.66 5.34 2.73
C ASP A 177 -17.93 6.42 1.68
N LEU A 178 -16.90 6.90 0.98
CA LEU A 178 -16.98 7.90 -0.09
C LEU A 178 -17.51 9.27 0.33
N LEU A 179 -17.67 9.52 1.63
CA LEU A 179 -18.26 10.74 2.19
C LEU A 179 -17.19 11.82 2.32
N GLU A 180 -16.86 12.44 1.17
CA GLU A 180 -15.93 13.55 1.10
C GLU A 180 -16.35 14.71 2.02
N ALA A 181 -15.40 15.19 2.82
CA ALA A 181 -15.53 16.35 3.69
C ALA A 181 -14.23 17.17 3.65
N SER A 182 -13.96 17.81 2.51
CA SER A 182 -12.69 18.50 2.27
C SER A 182 -12.84 19.99 1.98
N SER A 183 -11.72 20.67 1.78
CA SER A 183 -11.72 22.04 1.23
C SER A 183 -12.38 22.14 -0.16
N VAL A 184 -12.37 21.05 -0.93
CA VAL A 184 -13.00 20.97 -2.25
C VAL A 184 -14.49 20.73 -2.14
N LEU A 185 -14.95 19.93 -1.17
CA LEU A 185 -16.38 19.73 -0.92
C LEU A 185 -16.67 19.93 0.57
N PRO A 186 -16.70 21.20 1.04
CA PRO A 186 -16.85 21.49 2.45
C PRO A 186 -18.19 21.00 3.00
N GLN A 187 -18.19 20.58 4.26
CA GLN A 187 -19.40 20.22 5.01
C GLN A 187 -20.25 19.14 4.30
N GLY A 188 -19.61 18.12 3.73
CA GLY A 188 -20.31 17.03 3.06
C GLY A 188 -21.14 17.48 1.85
N GLN A 189 -20.69 18.52 1.13
CA GLN A 189 -21.37 19.04 -0.06
C GLN A 189 -21.64 17.96 -1.12
N ILE A 190 -20.81 16.90 -1.17
CA ILE A 190 -21.01 15.73 -2.03
C ILE A 190 -22.40 15.08 -1.87
N ARG A 191 -22.99 15.15 -0.67
CA ARG A 191 -24.32 14.61 -0.36
C ARG A 191 -25.46 15.42 -0.99
N ARG A 192 -25.21 16.69 -1.32
CA ARG A 192 -26.23 17.68 -1.70
C ARG A 192 -26.11 18.13 -3.16
N MET A 193 -24.89 18.23 -3.68
CA MET A 193 -24.62 18.76 -5.03
C MET A 193 -25.04 17.80 -6.15
N ALA A 194 -25.35 18.31 -7.34
CA ALA A 194 -25.49 17.44 -8.51
C ALA A 194 -24.12 16.85 -8.87
N PRO A 195 -24.04 15.58 -9.34
CA PRO A 195 -22.77 14.97 -9.73
C PRO A 195 -21.98 15.81 -10.72
N THR A 196 -22.66 16.40 -11.71
CA THR A 196 -22.05 17.27 -12.73
C THR A 196 -21.36 18.51 -12.14
N ASP A 197 -21.92 19.11 -11.09
CA ASP A 197 -21.33 20.27 -10.45
C ASP A 197 -20.11 19.90 -9.60
N VAL A 198 -20.14 18.72 -8.96
CA VAL A 198 -18.97 18.18 -8.26
C VAL A 198 -17.84 17.93 -9.26
N LEU A 199 -18.12 17.24 -10.37
CA LEU A 199 -17.13 16.93 -11.40
C LEU A 199 -16.52 18.18 -12.02
N ARG A 200 -17.33 19.20 -12.31
CA ARG A 200 -16.84 20.50 -12.83
C ARG A 200 -15.91 21.18 -11.83
N ARG A 201 -16.17 21.03 -10.53
CA ARG A 201 -15.30 21.56 -9.48
C ARG A 201 -13.98 20.79 -9.41
N LEU A 202 -14.01 19.47 -9.42
CA LEU A 202 -12.81 18.63 -9.44
C LEU A 202 -11.93 18.94 -10.65
N GLU A 203 -12.52 19.08 -11.83
CA GLU A 203 -11.82 19.43 -13.08
C GLU A 203 -11.16 20.81 -13.02
N ARG A 204 -11.89 21.83 -12.56
CA ARG A 204 -11.33 23.18 -12.39
C ARG A 204 -10.16 23.21 -11.40
N ASP A 205 -10.20 22.36 -10.38
CA ASP A 205 -9.16 22.26 -9.37
C ASP A 205 -8.02 21.29 -9.79
N GLY A 206 -8.09 20.71 -11.01
CA GLY A 206 -7.08 19.79 -11.54
C GLY A 206 -6.98 18.47 -10.78
N ILE A 207 -8.09 18.01 -10.17
CA ILE A 207 -8.14 16.81 -9.35
C ILE A 207 -8.58 15.63 -10.21
N ASP A 208 -7.59 14.99 -10.83
CA ASP A 208 -7.78 13.80 -11.67
C ASP A 208 -6.87 12.65 -11.19
N ALA A 209 -7.41 11.43 -11.17
CA ALA A 209 -6.62 10.23 -10.93
C ALA A 209 -5.99 9.72 -12.24
N SER A 210 -4.92 8.92 -12.12
CA SER A 210 -4.27 8.28 -13.28
C SER A 210 -4.51 6.78 -13.26
N LEU A 211 -5.69 6.35 -13.73
CA LEU A 211 -6.09 4.93 -13.67
C LEU A 211 -5.67 4.13 -14.92
N ARG A 212 -5.54 4.77 -16.08
CA ARG A 212 -4.93 4.22 -17.31
C ARG A 212 -5.40 2.80 -17.70
N GLY A 213 -6.70 2.54 -17.62
CA GLY A 213 -7.33 1.26 -17.94
C GLY A 213 -7.51 0.31 -16.76
N ALA A 214 -7.21 0.74 -15.52
CA ALA A 214 -7.39 -0.10 -14.35
C ALA A 214 -8.87 -0.44 -14.09
N THR A 215 -9.12 -1.66 -13.61
CA THR A 215 -10.39 -2.01 -12.96
C THR A 215 -10.44 -1.37 -11.57
N VAL A 216 -11.52 -0.69 -11.25
CA VAL A 216 -11.71 -0.04 -9.95
C VAL A 216 -12.90 -0.65 -9.22
N LYS A 217 -12.66 -1.06 -7.98
CA LYS A 217 -13.68 -1.57 -7.07
C LYS A 217 -13.70 -0.74 -5.79
N VAL A 218 -14.85 -0.16 -5.47
CA VAL A 218 -15.06 0.54 -4.21
C VAL A 218 -15.95 -0.30 -3.30
N VAL A 219 -15.48 -0.52 -2.08
CA VAL A 219 -16.15 -1.29 -1.02
C VAL A 219 -16.29 -0.44 0.25
N GLY A 220 -17.25 -0.77 1.11
CA GLY A 220 -17.53 0.00 2.34
C GLY A 220 -18.53 1.15 2.17
N PHE A 221 -18.94 1.44 0.93
CA PHE A 221 -19.93 2.47 0.64
C PHE A 221 -21.38 2.01 0.88
N GLY A 222 -22.22 2.93 1.38
CA GLY A 222 -23.67 2.75 1.50
C GLY A 222 -24.24 3.09 2.87
N ARG A 223 -23.37 3.37 3.84
CA ARG A 223 -23.71 3.76 5.21
C ARG A 223 -23.19 5.15 5.51
N ASP A 224 -23.84 5.82 6.45
CA ASP A 224 -23.50 7.16 6.90
C ASP A 224 -22.22 7.16 7.78
N ASP A 225 -21.66 8.34 8.03
CA ASP A 225 -20.48 8.58 8.89
C ASP A 225 -20.89 8.85 10.35
N GLY A 226 -22.19 8.92 10.66
CA GLY A 226 -22.70 9.05 12.02
C GLY A 226 -22.37 7.86 12.95
N PRO A 227 -22.49 8.01 14.29
CA PRO A 227 -22.04 7.00 15.26
C PRO A 227 -22.67 5.61 15.10
N THR A 228 -23.93 5.56 14.65
CA THR A 228 -24.67 4.31 14.41
C THR A 228 -24.57 3.81 12.98
N ARG A 229 -23.86 4.56 12.11
CA ARG A 229 -23.67 4.28 10.68
C ARG A 229 -24.94 3.74 9.99
N PRO A 230 -26.07 4.45 10.05
CA PRO A 230 -27.29 4.02 9.39
C PRO A 230 -27.09 3.93 7.88
N ALA A 231 -27.97 3.23 7.17
CA ALA A 231 -27.96 3.24 5.71
C ALA A 231 -28.15 4.67 5.18
N LEU A 232 -27.42 5.04 4.13
CA LEU A 232 -27.63 6.32 3.45
C LEU A 232 -29.02 6.38 2.82
N ALA A 233 -29.63 7.57 2.84
CA ALA A 233 -30.82 7.84 2.06
C ALA A 233 -30.57 7.51 0.58
N GLN A 234 -31.54 6.89 -0.10
CA GLN A 234 -31.34 6.32 -1.44
C GLN A 234 -30.91 7.37 -2.47
N ASP A 235 -31.44 8.59 -2.37
CA ASP A 235 -31.12 9.71 -3.25
C ASP A 235 -29.68 10.21 -3.03
N VAL A 236 -29.24 10.31 -1.77
CA VAL A 236 -27.86 10.64 -1.39
C VAL A 236 -26.91 9.55 -1.88
N ARG A 237 -27.23 8.27 -1.62
CA ARG A 237 -26.42 7.13 -2.05
C ARG A 237 -26.19 7.17 -3.56
N ARG A 238 -27.26 7.27 -4.36
CA ARG A 238 -27.18 7.31 -5.82
C ARG A 238 -26.33 8.49 -6.32
N ARG A 239 -26.44 9.65 -5.68
CA ARG A 239 -25.71 10.87 -6.06
C ARG A 239 -24.21 10.74 -5.80
N VAL A 240 -23.83 10.24 -4.63
CA VAL A 240 -22.42 9.98 -4.28
C VAL A 240 -21.84 8.89 -5.19
N GLU A 241 -22.57 7.79 -5.37
CA GLU A 241 -22.19 6.70 -6.28
C GLU A 241 -21.93 7.19 -7.70
N GLU A 242 -22.86 7.95 -8.26
CA GLU A 242 -22.76 8.50 -9.62
C GLU A 242 -21.56 9.43 -9.76
N THR A 243 -21.33 10.29 -8.76
CA THR A 243 -20.20 11.23 -8.76
C THR A 243 -18.87 10.48 -8.82
N TRP A 244 -18.68 9.50 -7.94
CA TRP A 244 -17.45 8.71 -7.89
C TRP A 244 -17.27 7.85 -9.14
N ARG A 245 -18.34 7.19 -9.60
CA ARG A 245 -18.31 6.38 -10.82
C ARG A 245 -17.89 7.23 -12.02
N GLN A 246 -18.53 8.39 -12.24
CA GLN A 246 -18.19 9.27 -13.36
C GLN A 246 -16.76 9.80 -13.25
N TRP A 247 -16.31 10.20 -12.06
CA TRP A 247 -14.95 10.71 -11.86
C TRP A 247 -13.89 9.64 -12.12
N LEU A 248 -14.07 8.42 -11.60
CA LEU A 248 -13.15 7.29 -11.81
C LEU A 248 -13.13 6.87 -13.29
N THR A 249 -14.29 6.82 -13.96
CA THR A 249 -14.34 6.54 -15.40
C THR A 249 -13.64 7.63 -16.21
N LYS A 250 -13.89 8.92 -15.91
CA LYS A 250 -13.20 10.05 -16.57
C LYS A 250 -11.68 10.02 -16.33
N SER A 251 -11.25 9.54 -15.16
CA SER A 251 -9.84 9.33 -14.78
C SER A 251 -9.20 8.09 -15.45
N GLY A 252 -9.92 7.41 -16.35
CA GLY A 252 -9.42 6.30 -17.15
C GLY A 252 -9.66 4.91 -16.53
N GLY A 253 -10.57 4.76 -15.57
CA GLY A 253 -11.00 3.44 -15.11
C GLY A 253 -11.78 2.70 -16.19
N GLN A 254 -11.37 1.46 -16.54
CA GLN A 254 -12.02 0.67 -17.60
C GLN A 254 -13.32 0.03 -17.12
N GLU A 255 -13.30 -0.49 -15.89
CA GLU A 255 -14.46 -1.09 -15.24
C GLU A 255 -14.53 -0.51 -13.83
N VAL A 256 -15.61 0.21 -13.52
CA VAL A 256 -15.76 0.91 -12.23
C VAL A 256 -17.00 0.36 -11.52
N GLN A 257 -16.78 -0.29 -10.39
CA GLN A 257 -17.81 -0.81 -9.52
C GLN A 257 -17.80 -0.03 -8.20
N VAL A 258 -18.90 0.68 -7.91
CA VAL A 258 -19.06 1.45 -6.66
C VAL A 258 -20.20 0.86 -5.84
N GLY A 259 -19.87 0.43 -4.63
CA GLY A 259 -20.82 -0.27 -3.78
C GLY A 259 -21.00 -1.71 -4.27
N LEU A 260 -20.65 -2.66 -3.42
CA LEU A 260 -20.89 -4.08 -3.66
C LEU A 260 -21.73 -4.64 -2.52
N ARG A 261 -22.80 -5.30 -2.92
CA ARG A 261 -23.36 -6.43 -2.19
C ARG A 261 -22.55 -7.66 -2.55
#